data_AF-A0A813M0C9-F1
#
_entry.id   AF-A0A813M0C9-F1
#
_cell.length_a   1.000
_cell.length_b   1.000
_cell.length_c   1.000
_cell.angle_alpha   90.00
_cell.angle_beta   90.00
_cell.angle_gamma   90.00
#
_symmetry.space_group_name_H-M   'P 1'
#
loop_
_entity.id
_entity.type
_entity.pdbx_description
1 polymer ?
#
loop_
_entity_poly.entity_id
_entity_poly.type
_entity_poly.pdbx_seq_one_letter_code
_entity_poly.pdbx_strand_id
1 'polypeptide(L)'
;MLWMAAESKSALQESLLLGGQLPSRHGRWQESSRALRYGAAAATSLLLVALMVPGILSNARCGWSAREGDARPSVFTAEVLREQTAEAECIVNIFLVRHCDKNPPWSKDPTPKTICKAEGLFRGQNLARVFGPGGSFPVPRRLYARQLAEGKFANRDLFLLWPLAQRLGVMVNTSFSEDDMLGLAEALLAEKEAMCDAEPKRREHSVLVSWKHCSIPALAQALGCHADRCTTCWDDGDFETVLWLKYTTLARSGAWNLSFQLGSEEFHPPTRVEGYRECYGSSVESSNFGLPCKPPISWMTGGFPPRPNESFN
;
A
#
# COMPACT_ATOMS: atom_id res chain seq x y z
N MET A 1 39.97 7.39 -36.78
CA MET A 1 39.45 7.03 -38.11
C MET A 1 38.02 6.56 -37.91
N LEU A 2 36.96 7.39 -37.93
CA LEU A 2 36.52 8.48 -38.81
C LEU A 2 35.89 7.96 -40.12
N TRP A 3 34.56 7.82 -40.10
CA TRP A 3 33.53 8.19 -41.11
C TRP A 3 32.20 7.47 -40.71
N MET A 4 31.08 8.14 -40.33
CA MET A 4 30.15 9.02 -41.08
C MET A 4 29.49 8.27 -42.27
N ALA A 5 28.18 8.30 -42.56
CA ALA A 5 27.05 9.14 -42.15
C ALA A 5 25.69 8.54 -42.62
N ALA A 6 24.59 9.18 -42.16
CA ALA A 6 23.34 9.56 -42.89
C ALA A 6 22.40 8.44 -43.46
N GLU A 7 21.08 8.57 -43.63
CA GLU A 7 20.02 9.59 -43.44
C GLU A 7 18.65 8.87 -43.68
N SER A 8 17.53 9.27 -43.05
CA SER A 8 16.34 9.91 -43.69
C SER A 8 15.27 10.16 -42.60
N LYS A 9 14.87 11.40 -42.26
CA LYS A 9 13.91 12.34 -42.90
C LYS A 9 12.49 11.74 -43.06
N SER A 10 11.53 12.05 -42.18
CA SER A 10 10.65 13.26 -42.07
C SER A 10 9.43 13.23 -42.99
N ALA A 11 8.22 13.33 -42.42
CA ALA A 11 7.12 14.24 -42.83
C ALA A 11 5.75 13.75 -42.33
N LEU A 12 5.08 14.56 -41.51
CA LEU A 12 3.85 15.28 -41.89
C LEU A 12 3.31 16.08 -40.69
N GLN A 13 3.28 17.40 -40.88
CA GLN A 13 2.62 18.39 -40.06
C GLN A 13 1.64 19.15 -41.00
N GLU A 14 0.59 19.71 -40.40
CA GLU A 14 -0.40 20.67 -40.93
C GLU A 14 -1.69 20.14 -41.59
N SER A 15 -2.80 20.33 -40.87
CA SER A 15 -4.04 20.93 -41.39
C SER A 15 -4.92 21.37 -40.22
N LEU A 16 -4.84 22.65 -39.86
CA LEU A 16 -5.79 23.31 -38.97
C LEU A 16 -6.01 24.73 -39.50
N LEU A 17 -7.15 24.95 -40.15
CA LEU A 17 -7.95 26.17 -40.15
C LEU A 17 -9.16 25.89 -41.05
N LEU A 18 -10.35 25.82 -40.45
CA LEU A 18 -11.60 26.42 -40.94
C LEU A 18 -12.72 26.11 -39.94
N GLY A 19 -13.36 27.16 -39.46
CA GLY A 19 -14.52 27.09 -38.57
C GLY A 19 -15.76 26.55 -39.27
N GLY A 20 -16.63 25.90 -38.50
CA GLY A 20 -17.93 25.44 -38.95
C GLY A 20 -18.75 24.85 -37.80
N GLN A 21 -20.02 25.24 -37.73
CA GLN A 21 -20.97 25.01 -36.64
C GLN A 21 -21.14 23.53 -36.22
N LEU A 22 -21.28 23.30 -34.92
CA LEU A 22 -21.78 22.07 -34.31
C LEU A 22 -23.32 22.04 -34.31
N PRO A 23 -23.97 20.97 -34.77
CA PRO A 23 -25.27 20.57 -34.27
C PRO A 23 -25.12 19.45 -33.23
N SER A 24 -25.86 19.61 -32.13
CA SER A 24 -26.04 18.62 -31.09
C SER A 24 -26.66 17.33 -31.65
N ARG A 25 -26.07 16.17 -31.35
CA ARG A 25 -26.79 14.89 -31.39
C ARG A 25 -26.32 13.94 -30.29
N HIS A 26 -27.29 13.48 -29.51
CA HIS A 26 -27.22 12.32 -28.63
C HIS A 26 -26.65 11.10 -29.37
N GLY A 27 -25.56 10.54 -28.83
CA GLY A 27 -24.92 9.33 -29.30
C GLY A 27 -24.88 8.30 -28.18
N ARG A 28 -25.62 7.22 -28.41
CA ARG A 28 -25.78 6.01 -27.62
C ARG A 28 -24.45 5.25 -27.51
N TRP A 29 -24.00 4.96 -26.28
CA TRP A 29 -22.85 4.06 -26.06
C TRP A 29 -23.28 2.63 -26.40
N GLN A 30 -22.74 2.08 -27.49
CA GLN A 30 -22.79 0.66 -27.81
C GLN A 30 -21.43 0.02 -27.53
N GLU A 31 -21.50 -1.08 -26.79
CA GLU A 31 -20.43 -2.00 -26.46
C GLU A 31 -19.70 -2.47 -27.72
N SER A 32 -18.36 -2.45 -27.67
CA SER A 32 -17.52 -3.19 -28.60
C SER A 32 -16.61 -4.12 -27.81
N SER A 33 -17.18 -5.27 -27.46
CA SER A 33 -16.47 -6.45 -26.99
C SER A 33 -15.66 -7.03 -28.15
N ARG A 34 -14.34 -6.82 -28.16
CA ARG A 34 -13.42 -7.62 -29.00
C ARG A 34 -12.67 -8.60 -28.12
N ALA A 35 -13.10 -9.84 -28.23
CA ALA A 35 -12.38 -11.03 -27.82
C ALA A 35 -11.07 -11.14 -28.61
N LEU A 36 -9.93 -11.16 -27.91
CA LEU A 36 -8.68 -11.67 -28.44
C LEU A 36 -8.42 -13.05 -27.82
N ARG A 37 -8.35 -14.03 -28.72
CA ARG A 37 -8.11 -15.44 -28.47
C ARG A 37 -6.61 -15.75 -28.56
N TYR A 38 -6.16 -16.56 -27.61
CA TYR A 38 -5.09 -17.56 -27.65
C TYR A 38 -3.71 -17.22 -28.24
N GLY A 39 -2.70 -17.29 -27.37
CA GLY A 39 -1.31 -17.55 -27.70
C GLY A 39 -0.61 -18.20 -26.51
N ALA A 40 -0.82 -19.51 -26.31
CA ALA A 40 -0.10 -20.29 -25.32
C ALA A 40 1.31 -20.61 -25.87
N ALA A 41 2.34 -20.12 -25.19
CA ALA A 41 3.71 -20.59 -25.37
C ALA A 41 4.21 -21.15 -24.04
N ALA A 42 4.16 -22.47 -23.91
CA ALA A 42 4.80 -23.21 -22.84
C ALA A 42 6.30 -23.28 -23.14
N ALA A 43 7.13 -22.69 -22.27
CA ALA A 43 8.57 -22.92 -22.26
C ALA A 43 8.93 -23.59 -20.93
N THR A 44 8.94 -24.92 -20.96
CA THR A 44 9.41 -25.78 -19.88
C THR A 44 10.93 -25.76 -19.86
N SER A 45 11.54 -24.95 -18.98
CA SER A 45 12.97 -25.07 -18.66
C SER A 45 13.15 -25.86 -17.38
N LEU A 46 13.39 -27.15 -17.53
CA LEU A 46 14.00 -28.00 -16.50
C LEU A 46 15.47 -27.60 -16.38
N LEU A 47 15.83 -26.90 -15.30
CA LEU A 47 17.23 -26.79 -14.88
C LEU A 47 17.47 -27.82 -13.77
N LEU A 48 18.14 -28.92 -14.13
CA LEU A 48 18.83 -29.78 -13.18
C LEU A 48 19.94 -28.95 -12.50
N VAL A 49 19.87 -28.79 -11.18
CA VAL A 49 21.05 -28.46 -10.38
C VAL A 49 21.47 -29.75 -9.65
N ALA A 50 22.59 -30.28 -10.11
CA ALA A 50 23.24 -31.46 -9.56
C ALA A 50 23.80 -31.18 -8.16
N LEU A 51 23.47 -32.08 -7.23
CA LEU A 51 24.10 -32.25 -5.92
C LEU A 51 25.53 -32.77 -6.07
N MET A 52 26.51 -32.02 -5.59
CA MET A 52 27.93 -32.40 -5.41
C MET A 52 28.52 -31.30 -4.50
N VAL A 53 29.24 -31.47 -3.37
CA VAL A 53 30.05 -32.51 -2.69
C VAL A 53 30.23 -31.96 -1.22
N PRO A 54 31.22 -32.32 -0.38
CA PRO A 54 31.70 -33.60 0.17
C PRO A 54 31.49 -33.72 1.69
N GLY A 55 31.64 -34.97 2.17
CA GLY A 55 31.79 -35.25 3.59
C GLY A 55 33.06 -34.65 4.20
N ILE A 56 32.94 -34.24 5.46
CA ILE A 56 34.06 -34.10 6.38
C ILE A 56 33.75 -34.97 7.60
N LEU A 57 34.40 -36.13 7.62
CA LEU A 57 34.65 -36.89 8.84
C LEU A 57 35.71 -36.12 9.63
N SER A 58 35.40 -35.77 10.87
CA SER A 58 36.43 -35.52 11.87
C SER A 58 35.93 -35.97 13.24
N ASN A 59 36.57 -37.05 13.69
CA ASN A 59 36.53 -37.61 15.02
C ASN A 59 36.98 -36.58 16.05
N ALA A 60 36.13 -36.29 17.02
CA ALA A 60 36.55 -35.80 18.33
C ALA A 60 36.02 -36.77 19.40
N ARG A 61 36.92 -37.66 19.86
CA ARG A 61 36.70 -38.47 21.07
C ARG A 61 36.80 -37.55 22.28
N CYS A 62 35.68 -37.27 22.93
CA CYS A 62 35.68 -36.87 24.33
C CYS A 62 35.26 -38.08 25.16
N GLY A 63 36.20 -38.59 25.96
CA GLY A 63 35.94 -39.63 26.94
C GLY A 63 35.07 -39.07 28.06
N TRP A 64 33.84 -39.55 28.16
CA TRP A 64 33.01 -39.40 29.34
C TRP A 64 33.03 -40.72 30.11
N SER A 65 33.59 -40.67 31.32
CA SER A 65 33.53 -41.73 32.31
C SER A 65 32.09 -41.84 32.81
N ALA A 66 31.41 -42.93 32.43
CA ALA A 66 30.11 -43.29 32.96
C ALA A 66 30.26 -43.71 34.43
N ARG A 67 29.59 -42.99 35.34
CA ARG A 67 29.20 -43.55 36.63
C ARG A 67 27.80 -44.12 36.46
N GLU A 68 27.69 -45.43 36.58
CA GLU A 68 26.44 -46.17 36.72
C GLU A 68 25.77 -45.80 38.04
N GLY A 69 24.56 -45.28 37.96
CA GLY A 69 23.72 -45.00 39.12
C GLY A 69 22.48 -44.21 38.73
N ASP A 70 21.33 -44.88 38.73
CA ASP A 70 19.97 -44.32 38.65
C ASP A 70 19.49 -43.75 37.30
N ALA A 71 19.32 -44.66 36.34
CA ALA A 71 18.44 -44.45 35.20
C ALA A 71 16.96 -44.49 35.65
N ARG A 72 16.43 -43.35 36.14
CA ARG A 72 14.99 -43.11 36.06
C ARG A 72 14.63 -42.89 34.59
N PRO A 73 13.66 -43.62 34.01
CA PRO A 73 13.20 -43.32 32.66
C PRO A 73 12.66 -41.89 32.69
N SER A 74 13.35 -41.01 31.95
CA SER A 74 12.91 -39.65 31.68
C SER A 74 11.61 -39.74 30.87
N VAL A 75 10.48 -39.81 31.59
CA VAL A 75 9.15 -39.53 31.08
C VAL A 75 9.02 -38.01 30.86
N PHE A 76 9.99 -37.39 30.19
CA PHE A 76 9.78 -36.14 29.46
C PHE A 76 9.16 -36.51 28.12
N THR A 77 7.94 -37.00 28.27
CA THR A 77 6.77 -36.79 27.41
C THR A 77 7.06 -36.20 26.02
N ALA A 78 6.81 -37.03 25.01
CA ALA A 78 6.49 -36.61 23.64
C ALA A 78 5.34 -35.57 23.57
N GLU A 79 4.62 -35.32 24.67
CA GLU A 79 3.64 -34.25 24.87
C GLU A 79 4.27 -32.84 24.80
N VAL A 80 5.54 -32.67 25.19
CA VAL A 80 6.28 -31.39 25.05
C VAL A 80 6.71 -31.12 23.59
N LEU A 81 6.84 -32.17 22.77
CA LEU A 81 7.02 -32.06 21.32
C LEU A 81 5.68 -32.00 20.56
N ARG A 82 4.56 -32.28 21.26
CA ARG A 82 3.19 -32.22 20.76
C ARG A 82 2.43 -30.97 21.18
N GLU A 83 3.12 -29.99 21.76
CA GLU A 83 2.86 -28.57 21.49
C GLU A 83 3.23 -28.27 20.02
N GLN A 84 2.55 -29.05 19.18
CA GLN A 84 2.17 -28.84 17.82
C GLN A 84 1.91 -27.36 17.71
N THR A 85 2.90 -26.71 17.12
CA THR A 85 2.80 -25.42 16.46
C THR A 85 1.56 -25.48 15.59
N ALA A 86 0.40 -25.14 16.15
CA ALA A 86 -0.76 -24.75 15.37
C ALA A 86 -0.20 -23.71 14.42
N GLU A 87 -0.15 -24.06 13.13
CA GLU A 87 0.55 -23.27 12.12
C GLU A 87 0.03 -21.84 12.27
N ALA A 88 0.93 -20.94 12.66
CA ALA A 88 0.52 -19.59 12.99
C ALA A 88 -0.08 -18.99 11.71
N GLU A 89 -1.38 -18.72 11.76
CA GLU A 89 -2.05 -17.99 10.71
C GLU A 89 -1.44 -16.59 10.64
N CYS A 90 -0.99 -16.20 9.45
CA CYS A 90 -0.62 -14.82 9.17
C CYS A 90 -1.78 -14.11 8.49
N ILE A 91 -2.07 -12.92 8.97
CA ILE A 91 -3.16 -12.05 8.54
C ILE A 91 -2.55 -10.73 8.07
N VAL A 92 -2.89 -10.33 6.84
CA VAL A 92 -2.54 -9.01 6.30
C VAL A 92 -3.83 -8.30 5.91
N ASN A 93 -4.07 -7.15 6.52
CA ASN A 93 -5.19 -6.29 6.22
C ASN A 93 -4.72 -5.15 5.30
N ILE A 94 -5.39 -4.96 4.17
CA ILE A 94 -5.23 -3.80 3.29
C ILE A 94 -6.53 -3.01 3.34
N PHE A 95 -6.45 -1.79 3.84
CA PHE A 95 -7.56 -0.86 3.93
C PHE A 95 -7.47 0.17 2.80
N LEU A 96 -8.53 0.32 2.01
CA LEU A 96 -8.63 1.39 1.02
C LEU A 96 -9.66 2.41 1.49
N VAL A 97 -9.26 3.68 1.54
CA VAL A 97 -10.12 4.81 1.89
C VAL A 97 -10.05 5.87 0.80
N ARG A 98 -11.12 6.66 0.68
CA ARG A 98 -11.15 7.81 -0.22
C ARG A 98 -10.44 9.01 0.39
N HIS A 99 -9.72 9.78 -0.42
CA HIS A 99 -9.13 11.07 -0.04
C HIS A 99 -10.14 12.08 0.58
N CYS A 100 -9.64 13.14 1.23
CA CYS A 100 -10.46 14.19 1.85
C CYS A 100 -11.47 14.84 0.88
N ASP A 101 -12.56 15.42 1.40
CA ASP A 101 -13.53 16.18 0.59
C ASP A 101 -12.89 17.46 0.03
N LYS A 102 -13.28 17.86 -1.18
CA LYS A 102 -12.67 18.95 -1.96
C LYS A 102 -13.32 20.30 -1.65
N ASN A 103 -12.54 21.38 -1.55
CA ASN A 103 -13.08 22.74 -1.40
C ASN A 103 -13.10 23.48 -2.75
N PRO A 104 -14.25 23.62 -3.45
CA PRO A 104 -14.36 24.49 -4.64
C PRO A 104 -14.56 25.97 -4.23
N PRO A 105 -14.17 26.97 -5.04
CA PRO A 105 -13.47 26.91 -6.33
C PRO A 105 -11.94 26.84 -6.19
N TRP A 106 -11.27 26.48 -7.29
CA TRP A 106 -9.83 26.17 -7.33
C TRP A 106 -8.95 27.39 -7.03
N SER A 107 -7.94 27.23 -6.16
CA SER A 107 -6.80 28.17 -6.08
C SER A 107 -5.60 27.60 -6.83
N LYS A 108 -4.82 28.48 -7.48
CA LYS A 108 -3.55 28.11 -8.13
C LYS A 108 -2.47 27.69 -7.12
N ASP A 109 -2.62 28.12 -5.87
CA ASP A 109 -1.73 27.81 -4.75
C ASP A 109 -2.46 26.91 -3.73
N PRO A 110 -2.42 25.58 -3.91
CA PRO A 110 -3.20 24.65 -3.11
C PRO A 110 -2.57 24.43 -1.71
N THR A 111 -3.08 25.12 -0.69
CA THR A 111 -2.86 24.83 0.74
C THR A 111 -3.79 23.71 1.22
N PRO A 112 -3.51 22.99 2.32
CA PRO A 112 -4.43 21.96 2.83
C PRO A 112 -5.90 22.42 2.94
N LYS A 113 -6.15 23.67 3.36
CA LYS A 113 -7.50 24.26 3.50
C LYS A 113 -8.14 24.68 2.18
N THR A 114 -7.34 24.89 1.13
CA THR A 114 -7.86 25.17 -0.22
C THR A 114 -8.04 23.88 -1.03
N ILE A 115 -7.40 22.77 -0.64
CA ILE A 115 -7.61 21.46 -1.29
C ILE A 115 -8.65 20.61 -0.58
N CYS A 116 -8.58 20.51 0.75
CA CYS A 116 -9.52 19.78 1.59
C CYS A 116 -10.52 20.74 2.25
N LYS A 117 -11.81 20.37 2.32
CA LYS A 117 -12.73 21.05 3.23
C LYS A 117 -12.34 20.79 4.70
N ALA A 118 -12.82 21.63 5.60
CA ALA A 118 -12.57 21.49 7.03
C ALA A 118 -12.99 20.11 7.55
N GLU A 119 -14.14 19.61 7.11
CA GLU A 119 -14.67 18.27 7.43
C GLU A 119 -13.70 17.17 6.98
N GLY A 120 -13.10 17.31 5.81
CA GLY A 120 -12.10 16.36 5.30
C GLY A 120 -10.82 16.33 6.15
N LEU A 121 -10.40 17.49 6.69
CA LEU A 121 -9.25 17.57 7.60
C LEU A 121 -9.57 16.95 8.98
N PHE A 122 -10.78 17.21 9.52
CA PHE A 122 -11.25 16.57 10.74
C PHE A 122 -11.40 15.05 10.58
N ARG A 123 -11.81 14.60 9.39
CA ARG A 123 -11.85 13.18 9.07
C ARG A 123 -10.46 12.53 9.17
N GLY A 124 -9.41 13.22 8.73
CA GLY A 124 -8.03 12.74 8.92
C GLY A 124 -7.65 12.56 10.40
N GLN A 125 -8.14 13.42 11.29
CA GLN A 125 -7.99 13.23 12.74
C GLN A 125 -8.81 12.03 13.25
N ASN A 126 -10.01 11.82 12.70
CA ASN A 126 -10.81 10.63 13.02
C ASN A 126 -10.12 9.34 12.56
N LEU A 127 -9.43 9.32 11.41
CA LEU A 127 -8.59 8.19 11.02
C LEU A 127 -7.53 7.86 12.07
N ALA A 128 -6.88 8.88 12.64
CA ALA A 128 -5.94 8.70 13.74
C ALA A 128 -6.60 8.06 14.99
N ARG A 129 -7.90 8.27 15.20
CA ARG A 129 -8.67 7.64 16.27
C ARG A 129 -9.01 6.18 15.94
N VAL A 130 -9.56 5.92 14.76
CA VAL A 130 -10.10 4.57 14.40
C VAL A 130 -9.01 3.57 13.99
N PHE A 131 -7.89 4.03 13.43
CA PHE A 131 -6.71 3.22 13.10
C PHE A 131 -5.56 3.38 14.11
N GLY A 132 -5.77 4.15 15.19
CA GLY A 132 -4.79 4.32 16.26
C GLY A 132 -4.84 3.17 17.28
N PRO A 133 -3.91 3.13 18.26
CA PRO A 133 -3.98 2.19 19.37
C PRO A 133 -5.33 2.29 20.11
N GLY A 134 -6.03 1.16 20.23
CA GLY A 134 -7.38 1.09 20.83
C GLY A 134 -8.52 1.51 19.89
N GLY A 135 -8.24 1.76 18.61
CA GLY A 135 -9.24 2.03 17.59
C GLY A 135 -10.04 0.80 17.17
N SER A 136 -11.04 1.01 16.30
CA SER A 136 -11.91 -0.05 15.78
C SER A 136 -11.27 -0.87 14.67
N PHE A 137 -10.21 -0.37 14.04
CA PHE A 137 -9.47 -1.07 13.00
C PHE A 137 -8.05 -1.44 13.48
N PRO A 138 -7.48 -2.54 12.96
CA PRO A 138 -6.07 -2.86 13.11
C PRO A 138 -5.13 -1.69 12.76
N VAL A 139 -4.12 -1.45 13.59
CA VAL A 139 -3.19 -0.32 13.45
C VAL A 139 -2.28 -0.52 12.22
N PRO A 140 -2.35 0.35 11.19
CA PRO A 140 -1.53 0.21 10.00
C PRO A 140 -0.07 0.55 10.29
N ARG A 141 0.83 -0.19 9.65
CA ARG A 141 2.29 -0.01 9.77
C ARG A 141 2.92 0.55 8.50
N ARG A 142 2.13 0.63 7.45
CA ARG A 142 2.46 1.27 6.18
C ARG A 142 1.27 2.11 5.76
N LEU A 143 1.58 3.29 5.25
CA LEU A 143 0.60 4.22 4.73
C LEU A 143 0.98 4.51 3.27
N TYR A 144 0.00 4.50 2.38
CA TYR A 144 0.20 4.83 0.96
C TYR A 144 -0.76 5.95 0.54
N ALA A 145 -0.25 6.87 -0.26
CA ALA A 145 -1.02 7.93 -0.88
C ALA A 145 -0.50 8.19 -2.30
N ARG A 146 -1.27 8.93 -3.09
CA ARG A 146 -0.84 9.36 -4.43
C ARG A 146 0.45 10.17 -4.39
N GLN A 147 1.28 9.98 -5.41
CA GLN A 147 2.48 10.77 -5.64
C GLN A 147 2.14 12.24 -5.74
N LEU A 148 2.89 13.05 -4.99
CA LEU A 148 2.78 14.50 -5.05
C LEU A 148 3.22 14.96 -6.44
N ALA A 149 2.33 15.63 -7.14
CA ALA A 149 2.58 16.19 -8.45
C ALA A 149 2.00 17.60 -8.50
N GLU A 150 2.78 18.53 -9.05
CA GLU A 150 2.37 19.92 -9.19
C GLU A 150 1.07 20.04 -10.01
N GLY A 151 0.16 20.90 -9.55
CA GLY A 151 -1.15 21.09 -10.20
C GLY A 151 -2.12 19.91 -10.11
N LYS A 152 -1.71 18.75 -9.59
CA LYS A 152 -2.58 17.60 -9.36
C LYS A 152 -3.02 17.56 -7.90
N PHE A 153 -4.31 17.30 -7.67
CA PHE A 153 -4.91 17.20 -6.34
C PHE A 153 -4.49 15.93 -5.55
N ALA A 154 -3.29 15.41 -5.79
CA ALA A 154 -2.72 14.24 -5.14
C ALA A 154 -2.45 14.48 -3.64
N ASN A 155 -2.26 15.75 -3.24
CA ASN A 155 -2.00 16.11 -1.86
C ASN A 155 -3.18 15.80 -0.93
N ARG A 156 -4.41 15.61 -1.45
CA ARG A 156 -5.60 15.26 -0.65
C ARG A 156 -5.46 13.93 0.06
N ASP A 157 -4.86 12.96 -0.61
CA ASP A 157 -4.65 11.63 -0.08
C ASP A 157 -3.64 11.68 1.07
N LEU A 158 -2.56 12.42 0.85
CA LEU A 158 -1.56 12.67 1.88
C LEU A 158 -2.15 13.41 3.08
N PHE A 159 -2.87 14.52 2.87
CA PHE A 159 -3.41 15.32 3.97
C PHE A 159 -4.47 14.60 4.79
N LEU A 160 -5.22 13.69 4.17
CA LEU A 160 -6.13 12.81 4.91
C LEU A 160 -5.35 11.88 5.86
N LEU A 161 -4.25 11.28 5.40
CA LEU A 161 -3.45 10.33 6.19
C LEU A 161 -2.50 11.02 7.17
N TRP A 162 -2.21 12.30 6.99
CA TRP A 162 -1.17 13.01 7.73
C TRP A 162 -1.33 12.95 9.26
N PRO A 163 -2.53 13.18 9.86
CA PRO A 163 -2.68 13.11 11.31
C PRO A 163 -2.41 11.71 11.86
N LEU A 164 -2.83 10.66 11.14
CA LEU A 164 -2.54 9.27 11.51
C LEU A 164 -1.04 8.96 11.40
N ALA A 165 -0.39 9.40 10.31
CA ALA A 165 1.04 9.23 10.11
C ALA A 165 1.86 9.83 11.26
N GLN A 166 1.53 11.05 11.68
CA GLN A 166 2.14 11.71 12.84
C GLN A 166 1.88 10.93 14.14
N ARG A 167 0.64 10.49 14.37
CA ARG A 167 0.27 9.73 15.58
C ARG A 167 1.02 8.40 15.69
N LEU A 168 1.23 7.71 14.57
CA LEU A 168 1.88 6.42 14.54
C LEU A 168 3.41 6.49 14.39
N GLY A 169 3.96 7.66 14.05
CA GLY A 169 5.37 7.79 13.67
C GLY A 169 5.70 7.01 12.39
N VAL A 170 4.74 6.88 11.47
CA VAL A 170 4.87 6.11 10.23
C VAL A 170 4.90 7.04 9.02
N MET A 171 5.77 6.72 8.08
CA MET A 171 5.92 7.39 6.80
C MET A 171 4.77 7.10 5.85
N VAL A 172 4.30 8.11 5.11
CA VAL A 172 3.38 7.91 3.97
C VAL A 172 4.20 7.71 2.69
N ASN A 173 4.08 6.54 2.07
CA ASN A 173 4.68 6.25 0.78
C ASN A 173 3.86 6.93 -0.33
N THR A 174 4.49 7.86 -1.04
CA THR A 174 3.90 8.62 -2.16
C THR A 174 4.64 8.34 -3.47
N SER A 175 5.14 7.12 -3.67
CA SER A 175 5.92 6.78 -4.88
C SER A 175 5.07 6.50 -6.12
N PHE A 176 3.75 6.31 -5.97
CA PHE A 176 2.86 5.83 -7.02
C PHE A 176 1.96 6.94 -7.55
N SER A 177 1.98 7.14 -8.87
CA SER A 177 1.12 8.14 -9.52
C SER A 177 -0.35 7.69 -9.58
N GLU A 178 -1.27 8.60 -9.91
CA GLU A 178 -2.70 8.28 -10.06
C GLU A 178 -2.97 7.16 -11.07
N ASP A 179 -2.13 7.07 -12.12
CA ASP A 179 -2.29 6.14 -13.22
C ASP A 179 -1.51 4.82 -13.00
N ASP A 180 -0.67 4.75 -11.96
CA ASP A 180 0.16 3.59 -11.64
C ASP A 180 -0.52 2.63 -10.63
N MET A 181 -1.75 2.24 -10.96
CA MET A 181 -2.55 1.36 -10.10
C MET A 181 -1.98 -0.05 -10.01
N LEU A 182 -1.43 -0.55 -11.11
CA LEU A 182 -0.83 -1.88 -11.18
C LEU A 182 0.46 -1.93 -10.37
N GLY A 183 1.35 -0.96 -10.50
CA GLY A 183 2.58 -0.89 -9.70
C GLY A 183 2.28 -0.76 -8.20
N LEU A 184 1.25 0.02 -7.83
CA LEU A 184 0.80 0.08 -6.43
C LEU A 184 0.26 -1.28 -5.94
N ALA A 185 -0.56 -1.96 -6.74
CA ALA A 185 -1.09 -3.28 -6.37
C ALA A 185 0.03 -4.32 -6.20
N GLU A 186 0.99 -4.37 -7.13
CA GLU A 186 2.16 -5.23 -7.05
C GLU A 186 2.98 -4.97 -5.78
N ALA A 187 3.22 -3.69 -5.46
CA ALA A 187 3.95 -3.31 -4.24
C ALA A 187 3.21 -3.73 -2.97
N LEU A 188 1.88 -3.60 -2.94
CA LEU A 188 1.05 -4.04 -1.81
C LEU A 188 1.03 -5.57 -1.65
N LEU A 189 0.98 -6.31 -2.76
CA LEU A 189 1.04 -7.78 -2.75
C LEU A 189 2.41 -8.30 -2.31
N ALA A 190 3.49 -7.64 -2.75
CA ALA A 190 4.85 -7.94 -2.28
C ALA A 190 5.03 -7.62 -0.79
N GLU A 191 4.52 -6.47 -0.33
CA GLU A 191 4.56 -6.09 1.09
C GLU A 191 3.75 -7.09 1.94
N LYS A 192 2.60 -7.56 1.45
CA LYS A 192 1.81 -8.64 2.10
C LYS A 192 2.66 -9.89 2.37
N GLU A 193 3.46 -10.30 1.40
CA GLU A 193 4.34 -11.48 1.54
C GLU A 193 5.47 -11.19 2.54
N ALA A 194 6.15 -10.07 2.39
CA ALA A 194 7.28 -9.69 3.25
C ALA A 194 6.89 -9.48 4.73
N MET A 195 5.68 -8.98 5.00
CA MET A 195 5.23 -8.68 6.36
C MET A 195 5.18 -9.91 7.28
N CYS A 196 4.68 -11.04 6.78
CA CYS A 196 4.58 -12.28 7.55
C CYS A 196 5.96 -12.88 7.88
N ASP A 197 6.89 -12.78 6.93
CA ASP A 197 8.24 -13.32 7.08
C ASP A 197 9.08 -12.48 8.04
N ALA A 198 8.90 -11.15 8.02
CA ALA A 198 9.70 -10.22 8.82
C ALA A 198 9.40 -10.29 10.32
N GLU A 199 8.16 -10.60 10.72
CA GLU A 199 7.77 -10.64 12.14
C GLU A 199 6.93 -11.89 12.48
N PRO A 200 7.54 -13.09 12.52
CA PRO A 200 6.81 -14.36 12.69
C PRO A 200 6.06 -14.47 14.03
N LYS A 201 6.38 -13.63 15.01
CA LYS A 201 5.67 -13.56 16.30
C LYS A 201 4.38 -12.75 16.21
N ARG A 202 4.23 -11.92 15.19
CA ARG A 202 3.04 -11.10 14.95
C ARG A 202 2.20 -11.80 13.90
N ARG A 203 0.94 -12.05 14.26
CA ARG A 203 0.00 -12.73 13.37
C ARG A 203 -0.78 -11.78 12.48
N GLU A 204 -0.80 -10.49 12.80
CA GLU A 204 -1.63 -9.51 12.11
C GLU A 204 -0.86 -8.25 11.73
N HIS A 205 -0.94 -7.92 10.44
CA HIS A 205 -0.30 -6.78 9.81
C HIS A 205 -1.35 -5.95 9.07
N SER A 206 -1.05 -4.67 8.87
CA SER A 206 -2.03 -3.75 8.29
C SER A 206 -1.39 -2.64 7.48
N VAL A 207 -2.03 -2.32 6.36
CA VAL A 207 -1.67 -1.26 5.42
C VAL A 207 -2.90 -0.41 5.17
N LEU A 208 -2.74 0.92 5.18
CA LEU A 208 -3.81 1.84 4.82
C LEU A 208 -3.41 2.63 3.57
N VAL A 209 -4.32 2.69 2.60
CA VAL A 209 -4.15 3.37 1.33
C VAL A 209 -5.24 4.42 1.18
N SER A 210 -4.87 5.68 1.02
CA SER A 210 -5.81 6.73 0.61
C SER A 210 -5.72 6.94 -0.90
N TRP A 211 -6.87 6.91 -1.59
CA TRP A 211 -6.91 7.06 -3.04
C TRP A 211 -8.15 7.81 -3.56
N LYS A 212 -8.23 7.98 -4.90
CA LYS A 212 -9.38 8.60 -5.59
C LYS A 212 -10.55 7.62 -5.74
N HIS A 213 -11.77 8.08 -5.48
CA HIS A 213 -13.00 7.28 -5.45
C HIS A 213 -13.24 6.39 -6.69
N CYS A 214 -12.90 6.85 -7.91
CA CYS A 214 -13.12 6.07 -9.13
C CYS A 214 -11.92 5.19 -9.48
N SER A 215 -10.78 5.38 -8.82
CA SER A 215 -9.58 4.57 -9.01
C SER A 215 -9.47 3.46 -7.96
N ILE A 216 -10.13 3.60 -6.79
CA ILE A 216 -10.20 2.54 -5.77
C ILE A 216 -10.71 1.21 -6.34
N PRO A 217 -11.76 1.15 -7.18
CA PRO A 217 -12.22 -0.11 -7.77
C PRO A 217 -11.15 -0.80 -8.62
N ALA A 218 -10.40 -0.05 -9.43
CA ALA A 218 -9.31 -0.62 -10.22
C ALA A 218 -8.21 -1.19 -9.32
N LEU A 219 -7.87 -0.51 -8.21
CA LEU A 219 -6.94 -1.03 -7.21
C LEU A 219 -7.44 -2.33 -6.58
N ALA A 220 -8.70 -2.32 -6.13
CA ALA A 220 -9.31 -3.44 -5.43
C ALA A 220 -9.36 -4.69 -6.32
N GLN A 221 -9.67 -4.52 -7.61
CA GLN A 221 -9.63 -5.59 -8.60
C GLN A 221 -8.22 -6.11 -8.84
N ALA A 222 -7.22 -5.24 -8.96
CA ALA A 222 -5.81 -5.65 -9.08
C ALA A 222 -5.32 -6.41 -7.84
N LEU A 223 -5.92 -6.15 -6.68
CA LEU A 223 -5.71 -6.87 -5.42
C LEU A 223 -6.54 -8.18 -5.32
N GLY A 224 -7.38 -8.50 -6.31
CA GLY A 224 -8.16 -9.74 -6.37
C GLY A 224 -9.60 -9.64 -5.85
N CYS A 225 -10.09 -8.44 -5.50
CA CYS A 225 -11.47 -8.24 -5.09
C CYS A 225 -12.41 -8.09 -6.30
N HIS A 226 -13.45 -8.93 -6.34
CA HIS A 226 -14.46 -8.92 -7.42
C HIS A 226 -15.89 -8.63 -6.93
N ALA A 227 -16.06 -8.24 -5.67
CA ALA A 227 -17.36 -7.81 -5.16
C ALA A 227 -17.83 -6.54 -5.87
N ASP A 228 -19.15 -6.28 -5.91
CA ASP A 228 -19.74 -5.11 -6.59
C ASP A 228 -19.09 -3.78 -6.17
N ARG A 229 -18.74 -3.66 -4.89
CA ARG A 229 -18.10 -2.46 -4.35
C ARG A 229 -16.64 -2.27 -4.78
N CYS A 230 -16.01 -3.34 -5.25
CA CYS A 230 -14.67 -3.35 -5.83
C CYS A 230 -14.68 -3.10 -7.34
N THR A 231 -15.84 -3.10 -8.00
CA THR A 231 -15.94 -2.92 -9.46
C THR A 231 -16.57 -1.58 -9.87
N THR A 232 -17.27 -0.92 -8.94
CA THR A 232 -18.02 0.31 -9.23
C THR A 232 -17.38 1.53 -8.59
N CYS A 233 -17.28 2.64 -9.33
CA CYS A 233 -16.82 3.92 -8.77
C CYS A 233 -17.64 4.31 -7.54
N TRP A 234 -16.97 4.76 -6.48
CA TRP A 234 -17.65 5.13 -5.25
C TRP A 234 -18.41 6.45 -5.41
N ASP A 235 -19.55 6.56 -4.74
CA ASP A 235 -20.39 7.75 -4.80
C ASP A 235 -19.63 9.00 -4.36
N ASP A 236 -19.97 10.13 -4.96
CA ASP A 236 -19.22 11.37 -4.76
C ASP A 236 -19.33 11.95 -3.33
N GLY A 237 -20.35 11.54 -2.57
CA GLY A 237 -20.51 11.84 -1.14
C GLY A 237 -19.98 10.77 -0.19
N ASP A 238 -19.51 9.63 -0.71
CA ASP A 238 -19.03 8.53 0.12
C ASP A 238 -17.58 8.75 0.54
N PHE A 239 -17.42 9.22 1.78
CA PHE A 239 -16.15 9.58 2.38
C PHE A 239 -15.79 8.72 3.60
N GLU A 240 -16.72 7.90 4.09
CA GLU A 240 -16.59 7.15 5.34
C GLU A 240 -16.42 5.65 5.12
N THR A 241 -16.72 5.17 3.90
CA THR A 241 -16.53 3.75 3.58
C THR A 241 -15.05 3.39 3.62
N VAL A 242 -14.74 2.34 4.38
CA VAL A 242 -13.45 1.67 4.40
C VAL A 242 -13.59 0.33 3.69
N LEU A 243 -12.87 0.13 2.58
CA LEU A 243 -12.77 -1.18 1.95
C LEU A 243 -11.70 -1.99 2.69
N TRP A 244 -12.10 -3.08 3.35
CA TRP A 244 -11.18 -3.95 4.07
C TRP A 244 -10.95 -5.24 3.27
N LEU A 245 -9.75 -5.38 2.73
CA LEU A 245 -9.26 -6.61 2.11
C LEU A 245 -8.40 -7.36 3.12
N LYS A 246 -8.84 -8.53 3.57
CA LYS A 246 -8.16 -9.35 4.55
C LYS A 246 -7.60 -10.60 3.88
N TYR A 247 -6.28 -10.69 3.85
CA TYR A 247 -5.55 -11.85 3.37
C TYR A 247 -5.14 -12.72 4.54
N THR A 248 -5.45 -14.01 4.49
CA THR A 248 -4.99 -14.98 5.47
C THR A 248 -4.20 -16.09 4.79
N THR A 249 -3.15 -16.56 5.45
CA THR A 249 -2.38 -17.71 5.00
C THR A 249 -1.93 -18.53 6.20
N LEU A 250 -1.81 -19.84 5.99
CA LEU A 250 -1.09 -20.69 6.93
C LEU A 250 0.39 -20.59 6.55
N ALA A 251 1.27 -20.35 7.53
CA ALA A 251 2.69 -20.02 7.31
C ALA A 251 3.47 -20.98 6.37
N ARG A 252 2.95 -22.17 6.08
CA ARG A 252 3.58 -23.17 5.21
C ARG A 252 2.85 -23.46 3.90
N SER A 253 1.61 -23.01 3.73
CA SER A 253 0.84 -23.35 2.52
C SER A 253 1.25 -22.50 1.31
N GLY A 254 1.73 -21.27 1.55
CA GLY A 254 1.96 -20.26 0.51
C GLY A 254 0.68 -19.78 -0.19
N ALA A 255 -0.48 -20.37 0.12
CA ALA A 255 -1.76 -20.06 -0.49
C ALA A 255 -2.49 -19.02 0.36
N TRP A 256 -2.78 -17.88 -0.26
CA TRP A 256 -3.50 -16.78 0.37
C TRP A 256 -5.00 -16.89 0.13
N ASN A 257 -5.79 -16.80 1.19
CA ASN A 257 -7.23 -16.62 1.11
C ASN A 257 -7.54 -15.12 1.26
N LEU A 258 -8.25 -14.54 0.29
CA LEU A 258 -8.74 -13.18 0.35
C LEU A 258 -10.20 -13.17 0.78
N SER A 259 -10.50 -12.40 1.83
CA SER A 259 -11.85 -12.02 2.23
C SER A 259 -12.02 -10.51 2.17
N PHE A 260 -13.26 -10.06 2.02
CA PHE A 260 -13.60 -8.65 1.85
C PHE A 260 -14.70 -8.23 2.82
N GLN A 261 -14.57 -7.05 3.40
CA GLN A 261 -15.56 -6.42 4.28
C GLN A 261 -15.66 -4.92 4.01
N LEU A 262 -16.83 -4.35 4.29
CA LEU A 262 -17.03 -2.90 4.35
C LEU A 262 -17.06 -2.47 5.81
N GLY A 263 -16.20 -1.52 6.15
CA GLY A 263 -16.25 -0.79 7.41
C GLY A 263 -16.72 0.64 7.20
N SER A 264 -17.04 1.31 8.31
CA SER A 264 -17.26 2.75 8.36
C SER A 264 -16.27 3.39 9.32
N GLU A 265 -15.79 4.58 8.98
CA GLU A 265 -15.01 5.43 9.88
C GLU A 265 -15.85 5.99 11.06
N GLU A 266 -17.19 5.90 10.97
CA GLU A 266 -18.15 6.50 11.91
C GLU A 266 -17.84 7.98 12.20
N PHE A 267 -17.46 8.70 11.15
CA PHE A 267 -17.02 10.09 11.29
C PHE A 267 -18.23 11.00 11.49
N HIS A 268 -18.24 11.71 12.60
CA HIS A 268 -19.23 12.75 12.86
C HIS A 268 -18.48 14.09 12.92
N PRO A 269 -18.73 15.03 11.98
CA PRO A 269 -18.06 16.31 12.02
C PRO A 269 -18.41 17.04 13.33
N PRO A 270 -17.44 17.68 13.99
CA PRO A 270 -17.70 18.38 15.23
C PRO A 270 -18.70 19.52 14.99
N THR A 271 -19.71 19.65 15.88
CA THR A 271 -20.73 20.71 15.80
C THR A 271 -20.16 22.12 15.97
N ARG A 272 -18.98 22.23 16.59
CA ARG A 272 -18.18 23.45 16.65
C ARG A 272 -16.80 23.16 16.09
N VAL A 273 -16.44 23.91 15.04
CA VAL A 273 -15.09 23.93 14.48
C VAL A 273 -14.21 24.72 15.45
N GLU A 274 -13.82 24.11 16.58
CA GLU A 274 -12.59 24.52 17.24
C GLU A 274 -11.48 24.19 16.25
N GLY A 275 -11.03 25.21 15.51
CA GLY A 275 -10.26 25.06 14.27
C GLY A 275 -9.22 23.94 14.34
N TYR A 276 -9.13 23.17 13.24
CA TYR A 276 -8.14 22.11 13.04
C TYR A 276 -6.78 22.51 13.64
N ARG A 277 -6.37 21.84 14.73
CA ARG A 277 -5.08 22.06 15.40
C ARG A 277 -4.08 21.07 14.84
N GLU A 278 -3.04 21.61 14.22
CA GLU A 278 -2.09 20.80 13.45
C GLU A 278 -1.03 20.09 14.32
N CYS A 279 -0.96 20.29 15.65
CA CYS A 279 0.08 19.70 16.52
C CYS A 279 -0.34 19.56 18.00
N TYR A 280 0.01 18.45 18.67
CA TYR A 280 0.04 18.33 20.13
C TYR A 280 1.46 18.65 20.64
N GLY A 281 1.68 19.88 21.14
CA GLY A 281 2.80 20.19 22.05
C GLY A 281 4.04 20.91 21.50
N SER A 282 3.91 22.12 20.96
CA SER A 282 4.69 23.33 21.35
C SER A 282 4.27 24.54 20.50
N SER A 283 4.27 25.75 21.08
CA SER A 283 3.48 26.90 20.61
C SER A 283 4.24 27.97 19.80
N VAL A 284 5.42 27.65 19.24
CA VAL A 284 6.21 28.63 18.46
C VAL A 284 6.44 28.21 16.99
N GLU A 285 6.14 26.96 16.61
CA GLU A 285 6.42 26.46 15.25
C GLU A 285 5.25 26.59 14.25
N SER A 286 4.04 26.97 14.64
CA SER A 286 2.85 26.91 13.74
C SER A 286 2.64 28.11 12.80
N SER A 287 3.65 28.95 12.55
CA SER A 287 3.42 30.23 11.86
C SER A 287 3.35 30.06 10.33
N ASN A 288 2.11 30.01 9.85
CA ASN A 288 1.65 30.46 8.53
C ASN A 288 1.69 29.49 7.33
N PHE A 289 1.96 28.19 7.54
CA PHE A 289 1.72 27.17 6.49
C PHE A 289 0.90 25.91 6.88
N GLY A 290 0.73 25.45 8.13
CA GLY A 290 1.67 25.38 9.23
C GLY A 290 2.13 23.93 9.44
N LEU A 291 2.69 23.30 8.41
CA LEU A 291 3.71 22.27 8.64
C LEU A 291 4.97 23.00 9.14
N PRO A 292 5.13 23.13 10.45
CA PRO A 292 5.87 22.13 11.21
C PRO A 292 5.34 21.80 12.63
N CYS A 293 5.34 20.50 12.92
CA CYS A 293 6.17 19.87 13.97
C CYS A 293 6.77 18.55 13.38
N LYS A 294 7.64 18.69 12.37
CA LYS A 294 7.96 17.84 11.17
C LYS A 294 8.31 16.32 11.33
N PRO A 295 8.17 15.49 10.25
CA PRO A 295 9.14 14.43 9.89
C PRO A 295 10.31 14.94 9.00
N PRO A 296 11.49 14.29 9.02
CA PRO A 296 12.80 14.96 8.95
C PRO A 296 13.36 15.28 7.55
N ILE A 297 14.42 16.08 7.56
CA ILE A 297 15.21 16.61 6.42
C ILE A 297 15.73 15.52 5.45
N SER A 298 15.72 14.23 5.83
CA SER A 298 16.13 13.12 4.96
C SER A 298 15.23 12.91 3.73
N TRP A 299 14.07 13.58 3.64
CA TRP A 299 13.27 13.64 2.41
C TRP A 299 13.85 14.64 1.39
N MET A 300 14.78 15.51 1.81
CA MET A 300 15.40 16.56 0.99
C MET A 300 16.78 16.18 0.44
N THR A 301 17.41 15.12 0.95
CA THR A 301 18.75 14.68 0.49
C THR A 301 18.74 13.44 -0.42
N GLY A 302 17.57 12.98 -0.88
CA GLY A 302 17.47 11.93 -1.92
C GLY A 302 17.96 10.53 -1.53
N GLY A 303 18.13 10.24 -0.24
CA GLY A 303 18.48 8.91 0.23
C GLY A 303 17.24 8.00 0.29
N PHE A 304 16.86 7.43 -0.85
CA PHE A 304 15.99 6.25 -0.84
C PHE A 304 16.70 5.13 -0.07
N PRO A 305 15.99 4.28 0.70
CA PRO A 305 16.58 3.00 1.08
C PRO A 305 16.99 2.27 -0.20
N PRO A 306 18.19 1.67 -0.27
CA PRO A 306 18.59 0.89 -1.43
C PRO A 306 17.50 -0.13 -1.74
N ARG A 307 17.21 -0.31 -3.02
CA ARG A 307 16.31 -1.38 -3.47
C ARG A 307 16.83 -2.69 -2.88
N PRO A 308 15.97 -3.65 -2.50
CA PRO A 308 16.40 -4.89 -1.83
C PRO A 308 17.45 -5.74 -2.55
N ASN A 309 17.89 -5.37 -3.77
CA ASN A 309 18.83 -6.13 -4.59
C ASN A 309 20.01 -5.30 -5.16
N GLU A 310 20.29 -4.10 -4.66
CA GLU A 310 21.54 -3.39 -5.03
C GLU A 310 22.65 -3.68 -4.03
N SER A 311 23.36 -4.79 -4.25
CA SER A 311 24.66 -5.06 -3.63
C SER A 311 25.72 -4.17 -4.29
N PHE A 312 26.37 -3.31 -3.51
CA PHE A 312 27.59 -2.62 -3.94
C PHE A 312 28.77 -3.61 -3.95
N ASN A 313 29.41 -3.77 -5.11
CA ASN A 313 30.81 -4.21 -5.23
C ASN A 313 31.73 -3.05 -4.87
#